data_AF-A0A9R0T2C3-F1
#
_entry.id   AF-A0A9R0T2C3-F1
#
_cell.length_a   1.000
_cell.length_b   1.000
_cell.length_c   1.000
_cell.angle_alpha   90.00
_cell.angle_beta   90.00
_cell.angle_gamma   90.00
#
_symmetry.space_group_name_H-M   'P 1'
#
loop_
_entity.id
_entity.type
_entity.pdbx_description
1 polymer ?
#
loop_
_entity_poly.entity_id
_entity_poly.type
_entity_poly.pdbx_seq_one_letter_code
_entity_poly.pdbx_strand_id
1 'polypeptide(L)'
;MHASFIRPGGVAQDLPLGLCRDIDSSTQQFASRIDELEEMSTGNRICKYRLVDIGTVTAQQAKDWGFSGVMLRGLKILCEALEMTYPGLG
;
A
#
# COMPACT_ATOMS: atom_id res chain seq x y z
N MET A 1 3.36 -10.74 15.57
CA MET A 1 3.95 -9.69 16.43
C MET A 1 2.80 -8.88 17.03
N HIS A 2 2.75 -8.65 18.35
CA HIS A 2 1.63 -7.97 19.03
C HIS A 2 2.15 -6.92 20.02
N ALA A 3 2.05 -5.64 19.68
CA ALA A 3 2.61 -4.54 20.48
C ALA A 3 1.61 -3.87 21.44
N SER A 4 0.29 -4.09 21.29
CA SER A 4 -0.78 -3.49 22.12
C SER A 4 -0.61 -1.99 22.43
N PHE A 5 -0.03 -1.26 21.48
CA PHE A 5 0.41 0.12 21.66
C PHE A 5 -0.75 1.12 21.55
N ILE A 6 -1.68 0.88 20.62
CA ILE A 6 -2.87 1.72 20.42
C ILE A 6 -3.98 1.21 21.34
N ARG A 7 -4.56 2.10 22.15
CA ARG A 7 -5.66 1.80 23.08
C ARG A 7 -6.75 2.86 23.00
N PRO A 8 -8.02 2.56 23.31
CA PRO A 8 -9.05 3.59 23.40
C PRO A 8 -8.63 4.67 24.40
N GLY A 9 -8.53 5.92 23.93
CA GLY A 9 -8.03 7.05 24.72
C GLY A 9 -6.59 7.47 24.42
N GLY A 10 -5.84 6.76 23.57
CA GLY A 10 -4.54 7.21 23.07
C GLY A 10 -3.51 6.09 22.90
N VAL A 11 -2.31 6.33 23.40
CA VAL A 11 -1.17 5.40 23.32
C VAL A 11 -0.86 4.79 24.69
N ALA A 12 -0.29 3.58 24.70
CA ALA A 12 0.03 2.86 25.94
C ALA A 12 1.25 3.43 26.67
N GLN A 13 2.22 3.99 25.93
CA GLN A 13 3.47 4.54 26.46
C GLN A 13 4.02 5.59 25.49
N ASP A 14 4.79 6.56 26.00
CA ASP A 14 5.56 7.50 25.19
C ASP A 14 6.74 6.84 24.45
N LEU A 15 7.24 7.53 23.42
CA LEU A 15 8.38 7.05 22.64
C LEU A 15 9.68 7.11 23.46
N PRO A 16 10.55 6.08 23.40
CA PRO A 16 11.85 6.12 24.04
C PRO A 16 12.75 7.19 23.39
N LEU A 17 13.60 7.80 24.22
CA LEU A 17 14.55 8.83 23.77
C LEU A 17 15.48 8.27 22.68
N GLY A 18 15.55 8.97 21.55
CA GLY A 18 16.41 8.58 20.41
C GLY A 18 15.70 7.84 19.28
N LEU A 19 14.53 7.23 19.54
CA LEU A 19 13.82 6.43 18.53
C LEU A 19 13.48 7.22 17.25
N CYS A 20 13.12 8.49 17.37
CA CYS A 20 12.82 9.33 16.20
C CYS A 20 14.02 9.48 15.26
N ARG A 21 15.25 9.54 15.80
CA ARG A 21 16.48 9.65 14.99
C ARG A 21 16.77 8.34 14.27
N ASP A 22 16.54 7.22 14.96
CA ASP A 22 16.74 5.90 14.37
C ASP A 22 15.72 5.64 13.25
N ILE A 23 14.44 6.01 13.46
CA ILE A 23 13.40 5.93 12.42
C ILE A 23 13.78 6.79 11.20
N ASP A 24 14.25 8.01 11.41
CA ASP A 24 14.68 8.89 10.32
C ASP A 24 15.84 8.27 9.52
N SER A 25 16.87 7.78 10.23
CA SER A 25 18.01 7.10 9.59
C SER A 25 17.60 5.85 8.82
N SER A 26 16.63 5.09 9.32
CA SER A 26 16.09 3.90 8.65
C SER A 26 15.27 4.29 7.43
N THR A 27 14.49 5.36 7.50
CA THR A 27 13.64 5.83 6.40
C THR A 27 14.48 6.30 5.21
N GLN A 28 15.59 7.00 5.47
CA GLN A 28 16.52 7.45 4.44
C GLN A 28 17.14 6.28 3.66
N GLN A 29 17.45 5.17 4.35
CA GLN A 29 17.99 3.96 3.72
C GLN A 29 16.90 3.11 3.05
N PHE A 30 15.65 3.19 3.53
CA PHE A 30 14.58 2.33 3.06
C PHE A 30 14.23 2.59 1.59
N ALA A 31 14.33 3.84 1.14
CA ALA A 31 14.08 4.22 -0.26
C ALA A 31 14.97 3.43 -1.23
N SER A 32 16.30 3.42 -1.02
CA SER A 32 17.23 2.71 -1.91
C SER A 32 17.01 1.19 -1.90
N ARG A 33 16.55 0.63 -0.77
CA ARG A 33 16.21 -0.80 -0.67
C ARG A 33 14.96 -1.17 -1.45
N ILE A 34 13.98 -0.27 -1.52
CA ILE A 34 12.81 -0.45 -2.38
C ILE A 34 13.26 -0.44 -3.85
N ASP A 35 14.11 0.50 -4.24
CA ASP A 35 14.60 0.60 -5.63
C ASP A 35 15.35 -0.68 -6.04
N GLU A 36 16.22 -1.21 -5.18
CA GLU A 36 16.91 -2.50 -5.39
C GLU A 36 15.92 -3.67 -5.60
N LEU A 37 14.87 -3.74 -4.77
CA LEU A 37 13.82 -4.76 -4.88
C LEU A 37 13.01 -4.61 -6.18
N GLU A 38 12.74 -3.37 -6.58
CA GLU A 38 12.04 -3.05 -7.81
C GLU A 38 12.85 -3.45 -9.04
N GLU A 39 14.16 -3.16 -9.06
CA GLU A 39 15.05 -3.57 -10.14
C GLU A 39 15.05 -5.10 -10.34
N MET A 40 15.08 -5.85 -9.23
CA MET A 40 15.05 -7.32 -9.26
C MET A 40 13.69 -7.90 -9.71
N SER A 41 12.59 -7.20 -9.46
CA SER A 41 11.23 -7.76 -9.63
C SER A 41 10.50 -7.19 -10.86
N THR A 42 10.46 -5.87 -11.00
CA THR A 42 9.70 -5.15 -12.04
C THR A 42 10.36 -5.29 -13.41
N GLY A 43 11.69 -5.33 -13.48
CA GLY A 43 12.43 -5.58 -14.71
C GLY A 43 12.41 -7.04 -15.17
N ASN A 44 12.07 -7.97 -14.27
CA ASN A 44 12.24 -9.40 -14.51
C ASN A 44 11.14 -9.96 -15.43
N ARG A 45 11.58 -10.53 -16.57
CA ARG A 45 10.70 -11.17 -17.55
C ARG A 45 9.86 -12.30 -16.95
N ILE A 46 10.45 -13.11 -16.05
CA ILE A 46 9.76 -14.24 -15.42
C ILE A 46 8.63 -13.74 -14.52
N CYS A 47 8.82 -12.60 -13.84
CA CYS A 47 7.77 -11.98 -13.03
C CYS A 47 6.64 -11.45 -13.93
N LYS A 48 6.96 -10.79 -15.05
CA LYS A 48 5.96 -10.32 -16.01
C LYS A 48 5.14 -11.46 -16.61
N TYR A 49 5.79 -12.54 -17.07
CA TYR A 49 5.08 -13.70 -17.61
C TYR A 49 4.14 -14.37 -16.60
N ARG A 50 4.42 -14.25 -15.29
CA ARG A 50 3.60 -14.87 -14.22
C ARG A 50 2.52 -13.96 -13.65
N LEU A 51 2.52 -12.66 -13.98
CA LEU A 51 1.63 -11.69 -13.35
C LEU A 51 0.83 -10.86 -14.36
N VAL A 52 1.32 -10.69 -15.60
CA VAL A 52 0.59 -9.96 -16.64
C VAL A 52 -0.56 -10.83 -17.17
N ASP A 53 -1.73 -10.21 -17.32
CA ASP A 53 -2.98 -10.81 -17.82
C ASP A 53 -3.58 -11.96 -16.97
N ILE A 54 -3.15 -12.09 -15.71
CA ILE A 54 -3.67 -13.10 -14.78
C ILE A 54 -4.57 -12.42 -13.74
N GLY A 55 -5.78 -12.95 -13.53
CA GLY A 55 -6.72 -12.45 -12.52
C GLY A 55 -7.37 -11.11 -12.89
N THR A 56 -7.63 -10.88 -14.18
CA THR A 56 -8.36 -9.71 -14.66
C THR A 56 -9.81 -9.77 -14.18
N VAL A 57 -10.26 -8.70 -13.52
CA VAL A 57 -11.61 -8.57 -12.97
C VAL A 57 -12.26 -7.32 -13.54
N THR A 58 -13.56 -7.36 -13.79
CA THR A 58 -14.31 -6.17 -14.24
C THR A 58 -14.75 -5.30 -13.06
N ALA A 59 -14.98 -4.01 -13.30
CA ALA A 59 -15.42 -3.09 -12.23
C ALA A 59 -16.75 -3.52 -11.58
N GLN A 60 -17.65 -4.16 -12.33
CA GLN A 60 -18.91 -4.66 -11.81
C GLN A 60 -18.71 -5.85 -10.86
N GLN A 61 -17.91 -6.84 -11.27
CA GLN A 61 -17.57 -7.99 -10.42
C GLN A 61 -16.86 -7.56 -9.13
N ALA A 62 -15.97 -6.56 -9.21
CA ALA A 62 -15.28 -6.03 -8.03
C ALA A 62 -16.25 -5.40 -7.01
N LYS A 63 -17.31 -4.73 -7.47
CA LYS A 63 -18.37 -4.19 -6.61
C LYS A 63 -19.23 -5.29 -6.03
N ASP A 64 -19.67 -6.23 -6.86
CA ASP A 64 -20.56 -7.31 -6.45
C ASP A 64 -19.89 -8.25 -5.42
N TRP A 65 -18.57 -8.42 -5.49
CA TRP A 65 -17.79 -9.23 -4.55
C TRP A 65 -17.21 -8.45 -3.37
N GLY A 66 -17.48 -7.14 -3.28
CA GLY A 66 -17.05 -6.31 -2.15
C GLY A 66 -15.54 -6.13 -2.04
N PHE A 67 -14.83 -6.05 -3.18
CA PHE A 67 -13.39 -5.77 -3.17
C PHE A 67 -13.08 -4.38 -2.59
N SER A 68 -11.90 -4.24 -1.98
CA SER A 68 -11.45 -2.99 -1.34
C SER A 68 -9.94 -2.77 -1.48
N GLY A 69 -9.46 -1.56 -1.20
CA GLY A 69 -8.03 -1.24 -1.19
C GLY A 69 -7.34 -1.36 -2.56
N VAL A 70 -6.21 -2.07 -2.61
CA VAL A 70 -5.36 -2.20 -3.82
C VAL A 70 -6.12 -2.81 -5.00
N MET A 71 -7.03 -3.77 -4.72
CA MET A 71 -7.81 -4.44 -5.76
C MET A 71 -8.68 -3.47 -6.54
N LEU A 72 -9.20 -2.43 -5.88
CA LEU A 72 -9.96 -1.36 -6.55
C LEU A 72 -9.04 -0.32 -7.21
N ARG A 73 -7.87 -0.02 -6.62
CA ARG A 73 -6.93 0.95 -7.20
C ARG A 73 -6.30 0.49 -8.51
N GLY A 74 -6.11 -0.82 -8.70
CA GLY A 74 -5.63 -1.38 -9.96
C GLY A 74 -6.64 -1.28 -11.11
N LEU A 75 -7.93 -1.12 -10.78
CA LEU A 75 -9.00 -0.90 -11.76
C LEU A 75 -9.04 0.59 -12.10
N LYS A 76 -8.34 0.97 -13.17
CA LYS A 76 -8.17 2.35 -13.66
C LYS A 76 -9.46 3.18 -13.71
N ILE A 77 -10.61 2.53 -13.87
CA ILE A 77 -11.94 3.14 -14.02
C ILE A 77 -12.57 3.52 -12.66
N LEU A 78 -12.18 2.88 -11.55
CA LEU A 78 -12.84 3.09 -10.25
C LEU A 78 -12.21 4.20 -9.41
N CYS A 79 -10.90 4.46 -9.54
CA CYS A 79 -10.27 5.60 -8.87
C CYS A 79 -10.89 6.93 -9.32
N GLU A 80 -11.07 7.10 -10.63
CA GLU A 80 -11.67 8.30 -11.21
C GLU A 80 -13.13 8.47 -10.77
N ALA A 81 -13.88 7.36 -10.67
CA ALA A 81 -15.26 7.37 -10.19
C ALA A 81 -15.40 7.69 -8.69
N LEU A 82 -14.44 7.32 -7.84
CA LEU A 82 -14.49 7.61 -6.40
C LEU A 82 -14.17 9.08 -6.10
N GLU A 83 -13.22 9.68 -6.82
CA GLU A 83 -12.91 11.11 -6.73
C GLU A 83 -14.10 11.98 -7.18
N MET A 84 -14.86 11.53 -8.19
CA MET A 84 -16.11 12.20 -8.59
C MET A 84 -17.26 12.04 -7.59
N THR A 85 -17.28 10.95 -6.81
CA THR A 85 -18.37 10.68 -5.84
C THR A 85 -18.13 11.40 -4.50
N TYR A 86 -16.87 11.66 -4.14
CA TYR A 86 -16.50 12.40 -2.93
C TYR A 86 -15.39 13.44 -3.25
N PRO A 87 -15.75 14.63 -3.75
CA PRO A 87 -14.81 15.63 -4.26
C PRO A 87 -14.07 16.44 -3.18
N GLY A 88 -13.68 15.80 -2.06
CA GLY A 88 -13.14 16.50 -0.88
C GLY A 88 -11.96 15.82 -0.17
N LEU A 89 -11.35 14.81 -0.78
CA LEU A 89 -10.14 14.16 -0.25
C LEU A 89 -8.97 14.47 -1.20
N GLY A 90 -8.48 15.69 -1.12
CA GLY A 90 -7.23 16.18 -1.72
C GLY A 90 -6.45 17.00 -0.71
#